data_AF-A0A1G4K6M3-F1
#
_entry.id   AF-A0A1G4K6M3-F1
#
_cell.length_a   1.000
_cell.length_b   1.000
_cell.length_c   1.000
_cell.angle_alpha   90.00
_cell.angle_beta   90.00
_cell.angle_gamma   90.00
#
_symmetry.space_group_name_H-M   'P 1'
#
loop_
_entity.id
_entity.type
_entity.pdbx_description
1 polymer ?
#
loop_
_entity_poly.entity_id
_entity_poly.type
_entity_poly.pdbx_seq_one_letter_code
_entity_poly.pdbx_strand_id
1 'polypeptide(L)'
;MSDWQEAKDPSGRSYYYHTGSGETSWEKPRELYTELELKLEKQGWKVAQAEGGEIYYYHEESGESRWEVPSLAEQPELVASEAPSDAADQRPEASESVANPQVSEEPELYKLNSKLVETVALPKSEAEVLFLEMLADHQIDSTWSFNKIISELSCSDPRYWCVDDDPVWKRKMFEQYLTNRSEDQLLKEHSAVNKFKEAFWSMLAQCSGIHYYTRWVTAKRIFANEPIYKHSVVSEKTKRKVFEEYVADLRETHFHGLEKTRSQAITELQDYLNAILTDRENYISWKELSDTYLFDNNARFMSNRHFQTLSKHDVLKEYVNIVESFSSQTLQQLESSKSANYTMDRKARDRFKKLLAEHNARIKCNTKWEDLYPVLKSDSRFKDIVGRNGSSPLDLFLDMVEEKGLIMKAHQSIANQFLIERKYEWNVEPEVDKDELSTLLKSHPQLSMLDDIDRSILVSKLIEDRAQKVQQQKEIEQRLLEQRRRFFTLLLHRVFSESRPKPATFEEARPILQDYPEFRDLTDEDERRKLFQVFEPTKAPVQPSNPSSADLLPTSKIPRKRALTPVELDY
;
A
#
# COMPACT_ATOMS: atom_id res chain seq x y z
N MET A 1 -18.78 6.44 -20.87
CA MET A 1 -18.85 6.26 -19.41
C MET A 1 -17.48 5.76 -19.00
N SER A 2 -16.84 6.36 -18.00
CA SER A 2 -15.49 5.97 -17.59
C SER A 2 -15.52 4.57 -16.98
N ASP A 3 -14.67 3.68 -17.49
CA ASP A 3 -14.55 2.29 -17.04
C ASP A 3 -13.64 2.15 -15.80
N TRP A 4 -13.14 3.27 -15.27
CA TRP A 4 -12.37 3.38 -14.04
C TRP A 4 -13.26 3.59 -12.81
N GLN A 5 -12.94 2.90 -11.71
CA GLN A 5 -13.66 2.97 -10.44
C GLN A 5 -12.68 3.24 -9.29
N GLU A 6 -13.11 4.03 -8.30
CA GLU A 6 -12.34 4.31 -7.07
C GLU A 6 -12.64 3.26 -6.00
N ALA A 7 -11.58 2.70 -5.40
CA ALA A 7 -11.63 1.84 -4.23
C ALA A 7 -10.64 2.33 -3.17
N LYS A 8 -10.83 1.90 -1.92
CA LYS A 8 -9.93 2.24 -0.81
C LYS A 8 -9.24 1.00 -0.30
N ASP A 9 -7.93 1.10 -0.07
CA ASP A 9 -7.16 0.03 0.55
C ASP A 9 -7.45 -0.07 2.07
N PRO A 10 -7.01 -1.15 2.75
CA PRO A 10 -7.17 -1.29 4.20
C PRO A 10 -6.46 -0.21 5.03
N SER A 11 -5.57 0.59 4.42
CA SER A 11 -4.90 1.73 5.05
C SER A 11 -5.60 3.07 4.80
N GLY A 12 -6.74 3.07 4.09
CA GLY A 12 -7.54 4.25 3.79
C GLY A 12 -7.08 5.06 2.58
N ARG A 13 -6.06 4.60 1.84
CA ARG A 13 -5.59 5.24 0.60
C ARG A 13 -6.49 4.86 -0.56
N SER A 14 -6.94 5.85 -1.31
CA SER A 14 -7.72 5.63 -2.54
C SER A 14 -6.82 5.11 -3.65
N TYR A 15 -7.27 4.08 -4.35
CA TYR A 15 -6.69 3.55 -5.59
C TYR A 15 -7.78 3.39 -6.63
N TYR A 16 -7.41 3.50 -7.90
CA TYR A 16 -8.34 3.44 -9.03
C TYR A 16 -8.10 2.14 -9.78
N TYR A 17 -9.17 1.44 -10.15
CA TYR A 17 -9.07 0.22 -10.94
C TYR A 17 -9.94 0.30 -12.18
N HIS A 18 -9.44 -0.26 -13.27
CA HIS A 18 -10.13 -0.30 -14.55
C HIS A 18 -10.93 -1.59 -14.68
N THR A 19 -12.24 -1.49 -14.88
CA THR A 19 -13.17 -2.63 -14.91
C THR A 19 -13.02 -3.51 -16.15
N GLY A 20 -12.53 -2.95 -17.27
CA GLY A 20 -12.33 -3.68 -18.53
C GLY A 20 -10.96 -4.37 -18.67
N SER A 21 -9.89 -3.78 -18.13
CA SER A 21 -8.50 -4.30 -18.26
C SER A 21 -7.97 -4.95 -16.98
N GLY A 22 -8.60 -4.70 -15.83
CA GLY A 22 -8.12 -5.17 -14.52
C GLY A 22 -6.88 -4.43 -14.01
N GLU A 23 -6.48 -3.33 -14.65
CA GLU A 23 -5.36 -2.51 -14.22
C GLU A 23 -5.70 -1.70 -12.96
N THR A 24 -4.72 -1.48 -12.10
CA THR A 24 -4.86 -0.67 -10.88
C THR A 24 -3.81 0.45 -10.90
N SER A 25 -4.22 1.66 -10.54
CA SER A 25 -3.39 2.86 -10.48
C SER A 25 -3.62 3.58 -9.16
N TRP A 26 -2.56 4.11 -8.57
CA TRP A 26 -2.63 4.96 -7.38
C TRP A 26 -2.90 6.43 -7.73
N GLU A 27 -2.73 6.80 -9.00
CA GLU A 27 -3.05 8.13 -9.52
C GLU A 27 -4.45 8.13 -10.14
N LYS A 28 -5.23 9.19 -9.89
CA LYS A 28 -6.57 9.37 -10.44
C LYS A 28 -6.48 9.46 -11.97
N PRO A 29 -7.11 8.54 -12.72
CA PRO A 29 -7.11 8.59 -14.18
C PRO A 29 -7.80 9.86 -14.69
N ARG A 30 -7.30 10.43 -15.79
CA ARG A 30 -7.85 11.64 -16.44
C ARG A 30 -9.34 11.53 -16.78
N GLU A 31 -9.84 10.31 -17.02
CA GLU A 31 -11.25 10.06 -17.35
C GLU A 31 -12.19 10.19 -16.14
N LEU A 32 -11.65 10.21 -14.91
CA LEU A 32 -12.38 10.49 -13.68
C LEU A 32 -12.20 11.94 -13.22
N TYR A 33 -11.52 12.78 -14.00
CA TYR A 33 -11.36 14.18 -13.65
C TYR A 33 -12.70 14.90 -13.71
N THR A 34 -12.99 15.69 -12.68
CA THR A 34 -14.14 16.60 -12.71
C THR A 34 -13.90 17.73 -13.71
N GLU A 35 -14.95 18.38 -14.19
CA GLU A 35 -14.83 19.52 -15.13
C GLU A 35 -13.92 20.63 -14.58
N LEU A 36 -13.89 20.80 -13.26
CA LEU A 36 -13.00 21.73 -12.56
C LEU A 36 -11.54 21.26 -12.60
N GLU A 37 -11.27 19.97 -12.38
CA GLU A 37 -9.93 19.37 -12.47
C GLU A 37 -9.37 19.45 -13.90
N LEU A 38 -10.21 19.27 -14.92
CA LEU A 38 -9.83 19.46 -16.32
C LEU A 38 -9.50 20.92 -16.65
N LYS A 39 -10.23 21.89 -16.07
CA LYS A 39 -9.93 23.32 -16.21
C LYS A 39 -8.62 23.69 -15.49
N LEU A 40 -8.38 23.12 -14.31
CA LEU A 40 -7.16 23.33 -13.52
C LEU A 40 -5.93 22.73 -14.21
N GLU A 41 -6.02 21.51 -14.75
CA GLU A 41 -4.91 20.87 -15.48
C GLU A 41 -4.54 21.67 -16.73
N LYS A 42 -5.52 22.24 -17.44
CA LYS A 42 -5.26 23.17 -18.57
C LYS A 42 -4.50 24.43 -18.16
N GLN A 43 -4.57 24.83 -16.89
CA GLN A 43 -3.87 25.97 -16.32
C GLN A 43 -2.62 25.54 -15.52
N GLY A 44 -2.15 24.29 -15.65
CA GLY A 44 -0.95 23.80 -14.99
C GLY A 44 -1.12 23.42 -13.50
N TRP A 45 -2.34 23.45 -12.97
CA TRP A 45 -2.65 23.08 -11.59
C TRP A 45 -3.05 21.61 -11.48
N LYS A 46 -2.38 20.87 -10.59
CA LYS A 46 -2.65 19.47 -10.24
C LYS A 46 -3.23 19.37 -8.84
N VAL A 47 -4.08 18.37 -8.64
CA VAL A 47 -4.76 18.10 -7.37
C VAL A 47 -4.07 16.93 -6.69
N ALA A 48 -3.67 17.09 -5.42
CA ALA A 48 -3.09 16.03 -4.61
C ALA A 48 -3.79 15.95 -3.25
N GLN A 49 -3.80 14.76 -2.66
CA GLN A 49 -4.37 14.52 -1.34
C GLN A 49 -3.25 14.33 -0.32
N ALA A 50 -3.27 15.10 0.76
CA ALA A 50 -2.34 14.98 1.88
C ALA A 50 -2.70 13.80 2.79
N GLU A 51 -1.78 13.42 3.68
CA GLU A 51 -1.89 12.27 4.60
C GLU A 51 -3.12 12.32 5.54
N GLY A 52 -3.70 13.51 5.73
CA GLY A 52 -4.94 13.73 6.49
C GLY A 52 -6.24 13.70 5.66
N GLY A 53 -6.17 13.41 4.36
CA GLY A 53 -7.32 13.41 3.45
C GLY A 53 -7.70 14.78 2.90
N GLU A 54 -7.00 15.84 3.29
CA GLU A 54 -7.15 17.20 2.78
C GLU A 54 -6.56 17.32 1.38
N ILE A 55 -7.28 17.97 0.48
CA ILE A 55 -6.88 18.16 -0.91
C ILE A 55 -6.13 19.49 -1.03
N TYR A 56 -4.97 19.48 -1.67
CA TYR A 56 -4.22 20.69 -2.01
C TYR A 56 -3.93 20.74 -3.51
N TYR A 57 -3.84 21.96 -4.03
CA TYR A 57 -3.58 22.26 -5.44
C TYR A 57 -2.14 22.71 -5.58
N TYR A 58 -1.37 22.07 -6.45
CA TYR A 58 0.00 22.50 -6.74
C TYR A 58 0.17 22.81 -8.22
N HIS A 59 0.90 23.86 -8.53
CA HIS A 59 1.20 24.26 -9.89
C HIS A 59 2.55 23.70 -10.32
N GLU A 60 2.58 22.94 -11.40
CA GLU A 60 3.78 22.18 -11.81
C GLU A 60 4.90 23.08 -12.32
N GLU A 61 4.58 24.21 -12.97
CA GLU A 61 5.59 25.11 -13.54
C GLU A 61 6.10 26.16 -12.54
N SER A 62 5.29 26.56 -11.55
CA SER A 62 5.69 27.57 -10.55
C SER A 62 6.10 26.97 -9.20
N GLY A 63 5.81 25.69 -8.96
CA GLY A 63 6.07 25.03 -7.68
C GLY A 63 5.21 25.53 -6.52
N GLU A 64 4.18 26.35 -6.79
CA GLU A 64 3.30 26.90 -5.77
C GLU A 64 2.25 25.87 -5.32
N SER A 65 2.14 25.64 -4.02
CA SER A 65 1.07 24.83 -3.41
C SER A 65 0.07 25.71 -2.67
N ARG A 66 -1.23 25.53 -2.91
CA ARG A 66 -2.31 26.21 -2.20
C ARG A 66 -3.39 25.22 -1.74
N TRP A 67 -4.00 25.53 -0.60
CA TRP A 67 -5.08 24.72 -0.01
C TRP A 67 -6.47 25.12 -0.52
N GLU A 68 -6.58 26.26 -1.19
CA GLU A 68 -7.82 26.79 -1.75
C GLU A 68 -7.83 26.64 -3.27
N VAL A 69 -8.99 26.32 -3.85
CA VAL A 69 -9.16 26.25 -5.31
C VAL A 69 -8.71 27.58 -5.93
N PRO A 70 -7.72 27.60 -6.85
CA PRO A 70 -7.35 28.82 -7.57
C PRO A 70 -8.61 29.45 -8.20
N SER A 71 -8.94 30.68 -7.81
CA SER A 71 -10.16 31.37 -8.24
C SER A 71 -10.18 31.51 -9.77
N LEU A 72 -11.07 30.75 -10.40
CA LEU A 72 -11.46 30.89 -11.80
C LEU A 72 -12.39 32.11 -11.91
N ALA A 73 -11.91 33.20 -12.49
CA ALA A 73 -12.74 34.37 -12.77
C ALA A 73 -13.75 34.07 -13.89
N GLU A 74 -15.02 33.83 -13.53
CA GLU A 74 -16.18 33.87 -14.43
C GLU A 74 -16.89 35.23 -14.24
N GLN A 75 -17.07 35.97 -15.35
CA GLN A 75 -17.79 37.26 -15.40
C GLN A 75 -19.32 37.08 -15.32
N PRO A 76 -20.07 38.05 -14.73
CA PRO A 76 -21.49 38.22 -15.03
C PRO A 76 -21.87 39.63 -15.56
N GLU A 77 -22.69 39.61 -16.62
CA GLU A 77 -23.84 40.47 -17.02
C GLU A 77 -23.82 42.03 -17.09
N LEU A 78 -24.56 42.52 -18.10
CA LEU A 78 -24.77 43.92 -18.52
C LEU A 78 -25.81 44.67 -17.65
N VAL A 79 -25.63 45.98 -17.43
CA VAL A 79 -26.52 47.15 -17.74
C VAL A 79 -26.28 48.34 -16.76
N ALA A 80 -25.79 49.46 -17.34
CA ALA A 80 -25.94 50.90 -17.03
C ALA A 80 -26.00 51.44 -15.58
N SER A 81 -25.06 52.31 -15.19
CA SER A 81 -25.14 53.79 -15.29
C SER A 81 -24.25 54.53 -14.25
N GLU A 82 -23.60 55.60 -14.73
CA GLU A 82 -22.94 56.74 -14.02
C GLU A 82 -21.53 56.59 -13.39
N ALA A 83 -20.67 57.53 -13.82
CA ALA A 83 -19.27 57.81 -13.44
C ALA A 83 -19.22 59.00 -12.42
N PRO A 84 -18.07 59.64 -12.04
CA PRO A 84 -16.65 59.35 -12.35
C PRO A 84 -15.61 59.55 -11.18
N SER A 85 -14.34 59.23 -11.54
CA SER A 85 -13.04 59.71 -11.00
C SER A 85 -12.52 59.06 -9.70
N ASP A 86 -11.24 58.71 -9.52
CA ASP A 86 -10.01 59.12 -10.22
C ASP A 86 -8.82 58.15 -9.95
N ALA A 87 -7.87 58.14 -10.89
CA ALA A 87 -6.43 57.87 -10.78
C ALA A 87 -5.83 56.50 -10.35
N ALA A 88 -5.03 55.97 -11.30
CA ALA A 88 -3.68 55.39 -11.18
C ALA A 88 -3.47 53.85 -11.03
N ASP A 89 -3.28 53.25 -12.21
CA ASP A 89 -2.11 52.47 -12.65
C ASP A 89 -1.88 51.03 -12.14
N GLN A 90 -2.25 50.06 -13.00
CA GLN A 90 -1.51 48.81 -13.21
C GLN A 90 -1.35 48.60 -14.71
N ARG A 91 -0.10 48.41 -15.16
CA ARG A 91 0.23 47.92 -16.50
C ARG A 91 1.07 46.65 -16.36
N PRO A 92 0.56 45.49 -16.82
CA PRO A 92 1.37 44.33 -17.07
C PRO A 92 1.73 44.20 -18.56
N GLU A 93 2.87 43.56 -18.78
CA GLU A 93 3.25 42.80 -19.98
C GLU A 93 2.32 41.55 -20.08
N ALA A 94 2.09 40.87 -21.19
CA ALA A 94 2.78 40.76 -22.46
C ALA A 94 1.76 40.29 -23.53
N SER A 95 2.11 40.41 -24.81
CA SER A 95 1.48 39.61 -25.85
C SER A 95 2.50 39.22 -26.92
N GLU A 96 2.62 37.91 -27.15
CA GLU A 96 3.07 37.35 -28.41
C GLU A 96 2.12 36.21 -28.78
N SER A 97 1.43 36.37 -29.91
CA SER A 97 1.47 35.41 -31.03
C SER A 97 0.48 35.82 -32.10
N VAL A 98 0.96 36.19 -33.29
CA VAL A 98 0.24 35.92 -34.55
C VAL A 98 1.26 35.39 -35.55
N ALA A 99 0.99 34.20 -36.05
CA ALA A 99 1.74 33.55 -37.10
C ALA A 99 1.46 34.18 -38.48
N ASN A 100 2.52 34.17 -39.30
CA ASN A 100 2.64 34.60 -40.69
C ASN A 100 1.65 33.90 -41.64
N PRO A 101 1.41 34.46 -42.84
CA PRO A 101 1.77 33.68 -44.02
C PRO A 101 2.65 34.44 -45.01
N GLN A 102 3.47 33.63 -45.67
CA GLN A 102 4.56 33.99 -46.55
C GLN A 102 4.17 34.90 -47.71
N VAL A 103 4.98 35.95 -47.93
CA VAL A 103 5.31 36.45 -49.26
C VAL A 103 6.83 36.56 -49.32
N SER A 104 7.40 35.72 -50.17
CA SER A 104 8.74 35.80 -50.71
C SER A 104 8.90 37.09 -51.50
N GLU A 105 9.76 37.99 -51.03
CA GLU A 105 10.38 39.04 -51.81
C GLU A 105 11.60 39.52 -51.04
N GLU A 106 12.80 39.24 -51.57
CA GLU A 106 14.02 39.93 -51.19
C GLU A 106 13.85 41.43 -51.51
N PRO A 107 14.04 42.36 -50.56
CA PRO A 107 14.44 43.71 -50.90
C PRO A 107 15.94 43.83 -50.65
N GLU A 108 16.62 44.14 -51.74
CA GLU A 108 18.03 44.43 -51.88
C GLU A 108 18.63 45.19 -50.68
N LEU A 109 19.87 44.82 -50.33
CA LEU A 109 20.75 45.62 -49.48
C LEU A 109 20.79 47.07 -49.99
N TYR A 110 20.15 47.99 -49.28
CA TYR A 110 20.53 49.40 -49.32
C TYR A 110 21.84 49.56 -48.56
N LYS A 111 22.97 49.25 -49.22
CA LYS A 111 24.29 49.73 -48.80
C LYS A 111 24.36 51.22 -49.04
N LEU A 112 24.07 52.01 -48.01
CA LEU A 112 24.40 53.44 -48.01
C LEU A 112 25.93 53.57 -47.87
N ASN A 113 26.65 53.56 -48.99
CA ASN A 113 28.09 53.81 -49.03
C ASN A 113 28.39 55.31 -48.96
N SER A 114 27.89 56.00 -47.93
CA SER A 114 28.20 57.40 -47.66
C SER A 114 29.39 57.48 -46.71
N LYS A 115 30.62 57.58 -47.24
CA LYS A 115 31.83 57.90 -46.46
C LYS A 115 31.72 59.31 -45.89
N LEU A 116 31.35 59.43 -44.62
CA LEU A 116 31.48 60.71 -43.89
C LEU A 116 32.28 60.62 -42.59
N VAL A 117 32.72 59.42 -42.17
CA VAL A 117 33.72 59.29 -41.09
C VAL A 117 34.66 58.12 -41.42
N GLU A 118 35.94 58.41 -41.57
CA GLU A 118 36.98 57.39 -41.81
C GLU A 118 37.28 56.69 -40.48
N THR A 119 36.61 55.57 -40.22
CA THR A 119 36.87 54.72 -39.07
C THR A 119 37.45 53.39 -39.52
N VAL A 120 38.47 52.94 -38.78
CA VAL A 120 39.13 51.67 -39.02
C VAL A 120 38.22 50.57 -38.51
N ALA A 121 37.71 49.72 -39.41
CA ALA A 121 36.95 48.54 -39.05
C ALA A 121 37.90 47.55 -38.35
N LEU A 122 37.70 47.33 -37.05
CA LEU A 122 38.47 46.42 -36.21
C LEU A 122 37.71 45.09 -36.03
N PRO A 123 38.39 43.97 -35.73
CA PRO A 123 37.71 42.70 -35.50
C PRO A 123 36.70 42.81 -34.35
N LYS A 124 35.59 42.08 -34.46
CA LYS A 124 34.42 42.18 -33.56
C LYS A 124 34.81 42.24 -32.08
N SER A 125 35.74 41.39 -31.63
CA SER A 125 36.19 41.34 -30.23
C SER A 125 36.93 42.59 -29.73
N GLU A 126 37.73 43.25 -30.58
CA GLU A 126 38.42 44.50 -30.18
C GLU A 126 37.46 45.69 -30.20
N ALA A 127 36.50 45.65 -31.12
CA ALA A 127 35.45 46.66 -31.20
C ALA A 127 34.43 46.55 -30.05
N GLU A 128 34.21 45.35 -29.46
CA GLU A 128 33.46 45.18 -28.20
C GLU A 128 34.09 45.96 -27.06
N VAL A 129 35.41 45.84 -26.89
CA VAL A 129 36.14 46.50 -25.81
C VAL A 129 36.09 48.02 -25.96
N LEU A 130 36.35 48.53 -27.17
CA LEU A 130 36.30 49.97 -27.45
C LEU A 130 34.88 50.55 -27.31
N PHE A 131 33.85 49.77 -27.67
CA PHE A 131 32.45 50.17 -27.50
C PHE A 131 32.08 50.21 -26.02
N LEU A 132 32.43 49.19 -25.23
CA LEU A 132 32.20 49.15 -23.78
C LEU A 132 32.99 50.24 -23.03
N GLU A 133 34.23 50.52 -23.43
CA GLU A 133 35.05 51.61 -22.88
C GLU A 133 34.42 52.97 -23.18
N MET A 134 33.91 53.17 -24.40
CA MET A 134 33.15 54.37 -24.75
C MET A 134 31.87 54.50 -23.90
N LEU A 135 31.11 53.42 -23.67
CA LEU A 135 29.96 53.47 -22.77
C LEU A 135 30.34 53.81 -21.32
N ALA A 136 31.53 53.41 -20.87
CA ALA A 136 32.07 53.73 -19.56
C ALA A 136 32.56 55.17 -19.42
N ASP A 137 33.25 55.69 -20.43
CA ASP A 137 33.77 57.07 -20.48
C ASP A 137 32.64 58.10 -20.44
N HIS A 138 31.54 57.82 -21.15
CA HIS A 138 30.33 58.66 -21.15
C HIS A 138 29.38 58.41 -19.98
N GLN A 139 29.77 57.55 -19.02
CA GLN A 139 29.03 57.25 -17.79
C GLN A 139 27.57 56.88 -18.02
N ILE A 140 27.29 56.08 -19.04
CA ILE A 140 25.92 55.72 -19.40
C ILE A 140 25.32 54.87 -18.27
N ASP A 141 24.13 55.25 -17.82
CA ASP A 141 23.39 54.60 -16.73
C ASP A 141 22.03 54.06 -17.20
N SER A 142 21.27 53.45 -16.28
CA SER A 142 19.95 52.88 -16.55
C SER A 142 18.88 53.90 -16.97
N THR A 143 19.18 55.20 -16.94
CA THR A 143 18.28 56.26 -17.40
C THR A 143 18.42 56.53 -18.90
N TRP A 144 19.43 55.98 -19.56
CA TRP A 144 19.65 56.11 -21.00
C TRP A 144 18.90 55.03 -21.78
N SER A 145 18.15 55.45 -22.79
CA SER A 145 17.59 54.54 -23.79
C SER A 145 18.59 54.31 -24.92
N PHE A 146 18.54 53.13 -25.54
CA PHE A 146 19.40 52.82 -26.69
C PHE A 146 19.26 53.86 -27.81
N ASN A 147 18.07 54.39 -28.04
CA ASN A 147 17.82 55.46 -29.02
C ASN A 147 18.52 56.78 -28.65
N LYS A 148 18.65 57.09 -27.37
CA LYS A 148 19.38 58.28 -26.89
C LYS A 148 20.89 58.14 -27.13
N ILE A 149 21.41 56.93 -26.99
CA ILE A 149 22.81 56.60 -27.33
C ILE A 149 23.03 56.77 -28.83
N ILE A 150 22.10 56.29 -29.65
CA ILE A 150 22.16 56.52 -31.10
C ILE A 150 22.17 58.03 -31.40
N SER A 151 21.30 58.83 -30.78
CA SER A 151 21.23 60.26 -31.12
C SER A 151 22.44 61.08 -30.64
N GLU A 152 22.99 60.77 -29.47
CA GLU A 152 24.04 61.58 -28.84
C GLU A 152 25.44 61.06 -29.13
N LEU A 153 25.65 59.73 -29.11
CA LEU A 153 26.98 59.15 -29.27
C LEU A 153 27.34 58.84 -30.72
N SER A 154 26.37 58.68 -31.63
CA SER A 154 26.68 58.48 -33.06
C SER A 154 27.34 59.71 -33.71
N CYS A 155 27.03 60.91 -33.22
CA CYS A 155 27.60 62.16 -33.73
C CYS A 155 28.79 62.64 -32.89
N SER A 156 28.91 62.19 -31.63
CA SER A 156 29.92 62.68 -30.70
C SER A 156 31.20 61.84 -30.67
N ASP A 157 31.11 60.51 -30.86
CA ASP A 157 32.27 59.62 -30.69
C ASP A 157 32.55 58.77 -31.94
N PRO A 158 33.73 58.92 -32.57
CA PRO A 158 34.15 58.07 -33.69
C PRO A 158 34.17 56.57 -33.37
N ARG A 159 34.33 56.20 -32.08
CA ARG A 159 34.38 54.79 -31.63
C ARG A 159 33.04 54.06 -31.81
N TYR A 160 31.92 54.79 -31.92
CA TYR A 160 30.59 54.21 -32.16
C TYR A 160 30.48 53.53 -33.54
N TRP A 161 31.29 53.95 -34.50
CA TRP A 161 31.28 53.46 -35.88
C TRP A 161 32.34 52.39 -36.18
N CYS A 162 33.16 51.99 -35.19
CA CYS A 162 34.21 50.98 -35.38
C CYS A 162 33.71 49.55 -35.69
N VAL A 163 32.41 49.29 -35.54
CA VAL A 163 31.76 48.02 -35.83
C VAL A 163 30.86 48.20 -37.06
N ASP A 164 30.96 47.30 -38.03
CA ASP A 164 30.07 47.20 -39.18
C ASP A 164 28.61 47.34 -38.71
N ASP A 165 27.83 48.16 -39.42
CA ASP A 165 26.55 48.75 -39.00
C ASP A 165 25.45 47.71 -38.65
N ASP A 166 25.61 47.03 -37.51
CA ASP A 166 24.70 46.04 -36.94
C ASP A 166 24.06 46.59 -35.64
N PRO A 167 22.86 47.18 -35.75
CA PRO A 167 22.13 47.74 -34.60
C PRO A 167 21.76 46.71 -33.53
N VAL A 168 21.61 45.44 -33.91
CA VAL A 168 21.20 44.36 -33.00
C VAL A 168 22.36 44.03 -32.05
N TRP A 169 23.57 43.94 -32.58
CA TRP A 169 24.76 43.70 -31.77
C TRP A 169 25.05 44.86 -30.81
N LYS A 170 24.95 46.12 -31.26
CA LYS A 170 25.20 47.31 -30.41
C LYS A 170 24.20 47.38 -29.26
N ARG A 171 22.93 47.06 -29.52
CA ARG A 171 21.89 46.97 -28.48
C ARG A 171 22.20 45.88 -27.47
N LYS A 172 22.60 44.69 -27.93
CA LYS A 172 23.00 43.57 -27.05
C LYS A 172 24.18 43.93 -26.15
N MET A 173 25.21 44.58 -26.68
CA MET A 173 26.38 45.00 -25.88
C MET A 173 26.03 46.09 -24.87
N PHE A 174 25.13 47.01 -25.22
CA PHE A 174 24.62 48.01 -24.29
C PHE A 174 23.82 47.38 -23.14
N GLU A 175 22.93 46.43 -23.44
CA GLU A 175 22.18 45.67 -22.43
C GLU A 175 23.12 44.85 -21.52
N GLN A 176 24.18 44.26 -22.09
CA GLN A 176 25.25 43.60 -21.33
C GLN A 176 26.06 44.57 -20.44
N TYR A 177 26.32 45.79 -20.91
CA TYR A 177 27.02 46.80 -20.11
C TYR A 177 26.18 47.27 -18.92
N LEU A 178 24.88 47.53 -19.13
CA LEU A 178 23.97 47.92 -18.05
C LEU A 178 23.82 46.82 -16.99
N THR A 179 23.68 45.57 -17.42
CA THR A 179 23.64 44.41 -16.52
C THR A 179 24.94 44.31 -15.72
N ASN A 180 26.11 44.26 -16.37
CA ASN A 180 27.41 44.20 -15.68
C ASN A 180 27.64 45.37 -14.71
N ARG A 181 27.25 46.60 -15.07
CA ARG A 181 27.43 47.77 -14.19
C ARG A 181 26.49 47.72 -12.98
N SER A 182 25.25 47.28 -13.17
CA SER A 182 24.32 47.08 -12.06
C SER A 182 24.80 45.98 -11.10
N GLU A 183 25.36 44.89 -11.64
CA GLU A 183 25.99 43.83 -10.86
C GLU A 183 27.20 44.34 -10.08
N ASP A 184 28.10 45.08 -10.72
CA ASP A 184 29.27 45.69 -10.10
C ASP A 184 28.91 46.68 -8.99
N GLN A 185 27.85 47.48 -9.18
CA GLN A 185 27.37 48.41 -8.17
C GLN A 185 26.81 47.65 -6.96
N LEU A 186 25.99 46.63 -7.19
CA LEU A 186 25.45 45.77 -6.14
C LEU A 186 26.59 45.05 -5.39
N LEU A 187 27.57 44.50 -6.11
CA LEU A 187 28.76 43.86 -5.54
C LEU A 187 29.57 44.82 -4.67
N LYS A 188 29.78 46.07 -5.11
CA LYS A 188 30.48 47.09 -4.32
C LYS A 188 29.70 47.46 -3.06
N GLU A 189 28.40 47.68 -3.16
CA GLU A 189 27.53 47.96 -2.01
C GLU A 189 27.52 46.79 -1.02
N HIS A 190 27.34 45.56 -1.49
CA HIS A 190 27.40 44.35 -0.68
C HIS A 190 28.78 44.18 -0.04
N SER A 191 29.87 44.42 -0.78
CA SER A 191 31.23 44.34 -0.23
C SER A 191 31.49 45.40 0.85
N ALA A 192 30.93 46.61 0.72
CA ALA A 192 31.05 47.67 1.71
C ALA A 192 30.26 47.34 2.98
N VAL A 193 29.04 46.78 2.83
CA VAL A 193 28.23 46.30 3.95
C VAL A 193 28.90 45.12 4.65
N ASN A 194 29.54 44.20 3.92
CA ASN A 194 30.25 43.08 4.50
C ASN A 194 31.51 43.50 5.26
N LYS A 195 32.32 44.40 4.69
CA LYS A 195 33.46 45.01 5.41
C LYS A 195 33.00 45.72 6.68
N PHE A 196 31.88 46.43 6.62
CA PHE A 196 31.28 47.04 7.81
C PHE A 196 30.82 45.98 8.81
N LYS A 197 30.15 44.91 8.37
CA LYS A 197 29.71 43.81 9.21
C LYS A 197 30.88 43.15 9.94
N GLU A 198 31.97 42.83 9.25
CA GLU A 198 33.17 42.24 9.83
C GLU A 198 33.85 43.17 10.85
N ALA A 199 34.01 44.46 10.51
CA ALA A 199 34.59 45.45 11.41
C ALA A 199 33.70 45.69 12.64
N PHE A 200 32.38 45.73 12.44
CA PHE A 200 31.41 45.89 13.52
C PHE A 200 31.36 44.65 14.40
N TRP A 201 31.43 43.44 13.86
CA TRP A 201 31.54 42.20 14.63
C TRP A 201 32.81 42.14 15.46
N SER A 202 33.96 42.50 14.88
CA SER A 202 35.23 42.55 15.60
C SER A 202 35.18 43.53 16.77
N MET A 203 34.54 44.68 16.57
CA MET A 203 34.28 45.65 17.62
C MET A 203 33.34 45.09 18.70
N LEU A 204 32.22 44.47 18.31
CA LEU A 204 31.27 43.87 19.26
C LEU A 204 31.93 42.76 20.10
N ALA A 205 32.83 41.97 19.51
CA ALA A 205 33.59 40.95 20.22
C ALA A 205 34.58 41.52 21.25
N GLN A 206 35.11 42.73 21.02
CA GLN A 206 35.98 43.41 21.98
C GLN A 206 35.19 44.04 23.14
N CYS A 207 33.90 44.29 22.97
CA CYS A 207 33.04 44.85 24.01
C CYS A 207 32.57 43.77 25.02
N SER A 208 33.20 43.71 26.19
CA SER A 208 32.86 42.74 27.26
C SER A 208 31.45 42.86 27.84
N GLY A 209 30.74 43.96 27.59
CA GLY A 209 29.35 44.18 28.04
C GLY A 209 28.27 43.55 27.17
N ILE A 210 28.63 42.87 26.07
CA ILE A 210 27.69 42.26 25.14
C ILE A 210 27.61 40.76 25.41
N HIS A 211 26.40 40.29 25.73
CA HIS A 211 26.10 38.89 26.00
C HIS A 211 24.95 38.42 25.12
N TYR A 212 24.74 37.10 25.03
CA TYR A 212 23.71 36.48 24.20
C TYR A 212 22.27 36.97 24.50
N TYR A 213 22.00 37.52 25.69
CA TYR A 213 20.70 38.07 26.08
C TYR A 213 20.60 39.60 25.96
N THR A 214 21.66 40.27 25.49
CA THR A 214 21.67 41.74 25.42
C THR A 214 20.74 42.26 24.33
N ARG A 215 20.10 43.41 24.61
CA ARG A 215 19.15 44.07 23.70
C ARG A 215 19.81 45.27 23.03
N TRP A 216 19.35 45.60 21.82
CA TRP A 216 19.86 46.70 20.99
C TRP A 216 19.96 48.03 21.75
N VAL A 217 18.96 48.40 22.56
CA VAL A 217 18.95 49.68 23.29
C VAL A 217 20.10 49.78 24.30
N THR A 218 20.40 48.68 24.99
CA THR A 218 21.50 48.62 25.96
C THR A 218 22.84 48.61 25.23
N ALA A 219 22.96 47.81 24.17
CA ALA A 219 24.18 47.70 23.38
C ALA A 219 24.54 49.02 22.68
N LYS A 220 23.54 49.73 22.13
CA LYS A 220 23.72 51.05 21.50
C LYS A 220 24.36 52.06 22.46
N ARG A 221 24.06 52.02 23.76
CA ARG A 221 24.70 52.91 24.75
C ARG A 221 26.18 52.58 24.97
N ILE A 222 26.57 51.32 24.77
CA ILE A 222 27.92 50.82 25.00
C ILE A 222 28.83 51.22 23.83
N PHE A 223 28.39 51.07 22.58
CA PHE A 223 29.20 51.35 21.40
C PHE A 223 28.87 52.69 20.69
N ALA A 224 28.01 53.53 21.26
CA ALA A 224 27.64 54.83 20.66
C ALA A 224 28.83 55.76 20.38
N ASN A 225 29.89 55.66 21.18
CA ASN A 225 31.08 56.50 21.07
C ASN A 225 32.17 55.91 20.17
N GLU A 226 31.98 54.70 19.64
CA GLU A 226 32.99 54.02 18.83
C GLU A 226 33.08 54.61 17.41
N PRO A 227 34.29 54.77 16.86
CA PRO A 227 34.51 55.42 15.57
C PRO A 227 33.89 54.62 14.42
N ILE A 228 33.87 53.29 14.51
CA ILE A 228 33.27 52.41 13.50
C ILE A 228 31.75 52.63 13.43
N TYR A 229 31.09 52.85 14.58
CA TYR A 229 29.66 53.12 14.62
C TYR A 229 29.32 54.54 14.16
N LYS A 230 30.12 55.53 14.57
CA LYS A 230 29.91 56.97 14.32
C LYS A 230 30.25 57.41 12.90
N HIS A 231 31.31 56.85 12.29
CA HIS A 231 31.77 57.23 10.95
C HIS A 231 31.26 56.32 9.84
N SER A 232 30.44 55.32 10.16
CA SER A 232 29.85 54.43 9.16
C SER A 232 28.73 55.08 8.38
N VAL A 233 28.87 55.06 7.05
CA VAL A 233 27.88 55.48 6.03
C VAL A 233 26.64 54.54 5.96
N VAL A 234 26.71 53.36 6.59
CA VAL A 234 25.63 52.36 6.60
C VAL A 234 24.43 52.81 7.46
N SER A 235 23.20 52.49 7.01
CA SER A 235 21.95 52.85 7.68
C SER A 235 21.80 52.25 9.09
N GLU A 236 21.07 52.92 9.99
CA GLU A 236 20.81 52.42 11.36
C GLU A 236 20.04 51.09 11.35
N LYS A 237 19.16 50.87 10.37
CA LYS A 237 18.42 49.61 10.20
C LYS A 237 19.38 48.45 9.92
N THR A 238 20.35 48.65 9.03
CA THR A 238 21.37 47.64 8.73
C THR A 238 22.27 47.38 9.93
N LYS A 239 22.68 48.43 10.67
CA LYS A 239 23.46 48.28 11.92
C LYS A 239 22.72 47.44 12.97
N ARG A 240 21.42 47.65 13.13
CA ARG A 240 20.57 46.87 14.03
C ARG A 240 20.48 45.40 13.60
N LYS A 241 20.28 45.14 12.31
CA LYS A 241 20.27 43.77 11.76
C LYS A 241 21.57 43.04 12.03
N VAL A 242 22.71 43.68 11.74
CA VAL A 242 24.05 43.08 11.96
C VAL A 242 24.31 42.77 13.44
N PHE A 243 23.80 43.59 14.37
CA PHE A 243 23.86 43.28 15.80
C PHE A 243 22.94 42.13 16.21
N GLU A 244 21.71 42.10 15.68
CA GLU A 244 20.77 41.00 15.93
C GLU A 244 21.34 39.67 15.41
N GLU A 245 22.01 39.67 14.25
CA GLU A 245 22.78 38.53 13.74
C GLU A 245 23.91 38.13 14.70
N TYR A 246 24.73 39.07 15.16
CA TYR A 246 25.81 38.77 16.12
C TYR A 246 25.28 38.17 17.44
N VAL A 247 24.18 38.70 17.96
CA VAL A 247 23.54 38.16 19.18
C VAL A 247 22.92 36.78 18.91
N ALA A 248 22.40 36.54 17.71
CA ALA A 248 21.93 35.22 17.31
C ALA A 248 23.09 34.21 17.27
N ASP A 249 24.22 34.56 16.66
CA ASP A 249 25.43 33.72 16.66
C ASP A 249 25.95 33.45 18.08
N LEU A 250 25.94 34.46 18.96
CA LEU A 250 26.29 34.27 20.37
C LEU A 250 25.33 33.33 21.12
N ARG A 251 24.03 33.36 20.78
CA ARG A 251 23.06 32.42 21.33
C ARG A 251 23.32 31.01 20.80
N GLU A 252 23.49 30.88 19.50
CA GLU A 252 23.74 29.59 18.85
C GLU A 252 25.00 28.93 19.39
N THR A 253 26.11 29.67 19.47
CA THR A 253 27.37 29.16 20.04
C THR A 253 27.23 28.74 21.50
N HIS A 254 26.49 29.51 22.32
CA HIS A 254 26.23 29.15 23.72
C HIS A 254 25.34 27.89 23.84
N PHE A 255 24.22 27.84 23.11
CA PHE A 255 23.32 26.69 23.10
C PHE A 255 24.00 25.44 22.53
N HIS A 256 24.75 25.57 21.45
CA HIS A 256 25.54 24.49 20.88
C HIS A 256 26.62 24.01 21.86
N GLY A 257 27.25 24.92 22.61
CA GLY A 257 28.19 24.55 23.68
C GLY A 257 27.52 23.69 24.76
N LEU A 258 26.34 24.13 25.23
CA LEU A 258 25.55 23.37 26.20
C LEU A 258 25.11 22.01 25.64
N GLU A 259 24.60 21.97 24.41
CA GLU A 259 24.16 20.74 23.76
C GLU A 259 25.32 19.77 23.52
N LYS A 260 26.50 20.28 23.17
CA LYS A 260 27.72 19.48 23.07
C LYS A 260 28.11 18.87 24.41
N THR A 261 28.05 19.65 25.49
CA THR A 261 28.33 19.09 26.84
C THR A 261 27.27 18.09 27.29
N ARG A 262 26.00 18.31 26.92
CA ARG A 262 24.88 17.43 27.22
C ARG A 262 24.97 16.12 26.44
N SER A 263 25.25 16.17 25.15
CA SER A 263 25.45 14.99 24.30
C SER A 263 26.66 14.18 24.75
N GLN A 264 27.76 14.82 25.11
CA GLN A 264 28.91 14.15 25.74
C GLN A 264 28.53 13.46 27.06
N ALA A 265 27.75 14.14 27.91
CA ALA A 265 27.24 13.55 29.15
C ALA A 265 26.34 12.33 28.87
N ILE A 266 25.51 12.37 27.82
CA ILE A 266 24.65 11.26 27.43
C ILE A 266 25.49 10.07 26.94
N THR A 267 26.49 10.30 26.09
CA THR A 267 27.35 9.21 25.60
C THR A 267 28.14 8.55 26.72
N GLU A 268 28.70 9.34 27.64
CA GLU A 268 29.42 8.81 28.81
C GLU A 268 28.47 8.06 29.76
N LEU A 269 27.21 8.51 29.87
CA LEU A 269 26.19 7.80 30.63
C LEU A 269 25.83 6.47 29.97
N GLN A 270 25.67 6.45 28.65
CA GLN A 270 25.41 5.22 27.90
C GLN A 270 26.54 4.21 28.11
N ASP A 271 27.80 4.64 28.00
CA ASP A 271 28.96 3.78 28.25
C ASP A 271 28.98 3.25 29.69
N TYR A 272 28.67 4.10 30.66
CA TYR A 272 28.56 3.72 32.06
C TYR A 272 27.43 2.71 32.32
N LEU A 273 26.24 2.97 31.77
CA LEU A 273 25.08 2.08 31.90
C LEU A 273 25.33 0.75 31.18
N ASN A 274 25.94 0.77 29.99
CA ASN A 274 26.31 -0.44 29.27
C ASN A 274 27.37 -1.27 30.01
N ALA A 275 28.35 -0.62 30.66
CA ALA A 275 29.34 -1.31 31.49
C ALA A 275 28.70 -2.00 32.71
N ILE A 276 27.63 -1.42 33.27
CA ILE A 276 26.88 -2.03 34.39
C ILE A 276 25.94 -3.14 33.89
N LEU A 277 25.31 -2.92 32.74
CA LEU A 277 24.37 -3.86 32.11
C LEU A 277 25.07 -4.97 31.30
N THR A 278 26.39 -5.11 31.43
CA THR A 278 27.19 -6.12 30.72
C THR A 278 26.84 -7.56 31.14
N ASP A 279 26.26 -7.75 32.32
CA ASP A 279 25.72 -9.04 32.76
C ASP A 279 24.37 -9.31 32.07
N ARG A 280 24.47 -9.87 30.86
CA ARG A 280 23.43 -10.02 29.83
C ARG A 280 22.19 -10.84 30.19
N GLU A 281 22.00 -11.24 31.44
CA GLU A 281 20.99 -12.27 31.77
C GLU A 281 19.80 -11.75 32.57
N ASN A 282 19.93 -10.65 33.32
CA ASN A 282 18.82 -10.12 34.10
C ASN A 282 18.68 -8.61 33.94
N TYR A 283 17.53 -8.17 33.45
CA TYR A 283 17.11 -6.78 33.51
C TYR A 283 17.20 -6.29 34.96
N ILE A 284 18.05 -5.30 35.21
CA ILE A 284 18.04 -4.60 36.49
C ILE A 284 16.78 -3.75 36.51
N SER A 285 15.96 -3.80 37.56
CA SER A 285 14.80 -2.90 37.62
C SER A 285 15.25 -1.45 37.71
N TRP A 286 14.51 -0.48 37.14
CA TRP A 286 14.84 0.95 37.28
C TRP A 286 15.04 1.36 38.76
N LYS A 287 14.29 0.77 39.68
CA LYS A 287 14.43 1.02 41.13
C LYS A 287 15.75 0.52 41.68
N GLU A 288 16.16 -0.68 41.28
CA GLU A 288 17.46 -1.23 41.70
C GLU A 288 18.59 -0.40 41.12
N LEU A 289 18.50 -0.03 39.84
CA LEU A 289 19.47 0.81 39.15
C LEU A 289 19.56 2.22 39.77
N SER A 290 18.42 2.83 40.11
CA SER A 290 18.37 4.15 40.75
C SER A 290 18.98 4.15 42.14
N ASP A 291 18.70 3.10 42.92
CA ASP A 291 19.07 3.04 44.33
C ASP A 291 20.51 2.57 44.52
N THR A 292 21.06 1.77 43.59
CA THR A 292 22.40 1.18 43.75
C THR A 292 23.48 1.87 42.91
N TYR A 293 23.16 2.36 41.70
CA TYR A 293 24.18 2.80 40.74
C TYR A 293 24.08 4.24 40.28
N LEU A 294 23.00 4.96 40.60
CA LEU A 294 22.76 6.33 40.16
C LEU A 294 22.70 7.34 41.32
N PHE A 295 22.81 8.62 40.98
CA PHE A 295 22.63 9.77 41.87
C PHE A 295 23.58 9.74 43.08
N ASP A 296 23.04 10.06 44.26
CA ASP A 296 23.79 10.33 45.49
C ASP A 296 24.50 9.08 46.07
N ASN A 297 24.12 7.89 45.62
CA ASN A 297 24.64 6.63 46.15
C ASN A 297 25.93 6.16 45.46
N ASN A 298 26.33 6.78 44.33
CA ASN A 298 27.54 6.38 43.62
C ASN A 298 28.51 7.55 43.38
N ALA A 299 29.69 7.47 44.00
CA ALA A 299 30.77 8.43 43.85
C ALA A 299 31.25 8.56 42.38
N ARG A 300 31.14 7.49 41.58
CA ARG A 300 31.53 7.51 40.17
C ARG A 300 30.59 8.37 39.32
N PHE A 301 29.29 8.33 39.60
CA PHE A 301 28.29 9.19 38.95
C PHE A 301 28.47 10.66 39.38
N MET A 302 28.71 10.92 40.66
CA MET A 302 28.91 12.29 41.16
C MET A 302 30.26 12.91 40.77
N SER A 303 31.27 12.09 40.49
CA SER A 303 32.61 12.56 40.09
C SER A 303 32.64 13.20 38.71
N ASN A 304 31.68 12.89 37.84
CA ASN A 304 31.68 13.40 36.48
C ASN A 304 30.96 14.76 36.40
N ARG A 305 31.71 15.78 35.98
CA ARG A 305 31.19 17.15 35.80
C ARG A 305 30.10 17.21 34.71
N HIS A 306 30.15 16.33 33.72
CA HIS A 306 29.17 16.31 32.62
C HIS A 306 27.80 15.81 33.09
N PHE A 307 27.74 14.85 34.03
CA PHE A 307 26.48 14.33 34.58
C PHE A 307 25.72 15.35 35.44
N GLN A 308 26.36 16.43 35.92
CA GLN A 308 25.66 17.51 36.62
C GLN A 308 24.73 18.32 35.70
N THR A 309 24.99 18.31 34.39
CA THR A 309 24.14 18.99 33.41
C THR A 309 22.90 18.17 33.03
N LEU A 310 22.89 16.89 33.40
CA LEU A 310 21.88 15.94 32.98
C LEU A 310 20.71 15.90 33.97
N SER A 311 19.48 15.93 33.46
CA SER A 311 18.29 15.77 34.30
C SER A 311 18.06 14.31 34.65
N LYS A 312 17.41 14.05 35.79
CA LYS A 312 16.95 12.70 36.17
C LYS A 312 16.08 12.06 35.08
N HIS A 313 15.31 12.88 34.35
CA HIS A 313 14.49 12.45 33.21
C HIS A 313 15.33 11.96 32.04
N ASP A 314 16.46 12.61 31.77
CA ASP A 314 17.32 12.26 30.65
C ASP A 314 18.04 10.93 30.94
N VAL A 315 18.45 10.70 32.18
CA VAL A 315 19.01 9.42 32.64
C VAL A 315 18.01 8.28 32.44
N LEU A 316 16.74 8.51 32.81
CA LEU A 316 15.68 7.51 32.63
C LEU A 316 15.42 7.21 31.15
N LYS A 317 15.38 8.24 30.31
CA LYS A 317 15.21 8.07 28.87
C LYS A 317 16.33 7.22 28.27
N GLU A 318 17.58 7.52 28.61
CA GLU A 318 18.70 6.73 28.12
C GLU A 318 18.66 5.29 28.61
N TYR A 319 18.26 5.07 29.86
CA TYR A 319 18.04 3.72 30.37
C TYR A 319 16.96 2.96 29.57
N VAL A 320 15.81 3.60 29.30
CA VAL A 320 14.72 3.00 28.51
C VAL A 320 15.19 2.68 27.10
N ASN A 321 15.90 3.61 26.44
CA ASN A 321 16.46 3.40 25.11
C ASN A 321 17.42 2.21 25.08
N ILE A 322 18.29 2.08 26.09
CA ILE A 322 19.21 0.95 26.22
C ILE A 322 18.43 -0.35 26.37
N VAL A 323 17.45 -0.41 27.27
CA VAL A 323 16.61 -1.61 27.48
C VAL A 323 15.84 -2.00 26.21
N GLU A 324 15.31 -1.02 25.48
CA GLU A 324 14.61 -1.25 24.21
C GLU A 324 15.56 -1.75 23.10
N SER A 325 16.78 -1.23 23.05
CA SER A 325 17.80 -1.70 22.11
C SER A 325 18.20 -3.16 22.40
N PHE A 326 18.39 -3.52 23.68
CA PHE A 326 18.69 -4.89 24.09
C PHE A 326 17.52 -5.84 23.85
N SER A 327 16.29 -5.43 24.12
CA SER A 327 15.10 -6.24 23.84
C SER A 327 14.96 -6.49 22.34
N SER A 328 15.15 -5.46 21.51
CA SER A 328 15.13 -5.54 20.06
C SER A 328 16.21 -6.49 19.53
N GLN A 329 17.44 -6.39 20.05
CA GLN A 329 18.53 -7.29 19.67
C GLN A 329 18.22 -8.75 20.05
N THR A 330 17.66 -8.98 21.23
CA THR A 330 17.28 -10.31 21.71
C THR A 330 16.15 -10.91 20.86
N LEU A 331 15.13 -10.11 20.53
CA LEU A 331 14.05 -10.51 19.63
C LEU A 331 14.59 -10.85 18.24
N GLN A 332 15.51 -10.04 17.70
CA GLN A 332 16.15 -10.30 16.41
C GLN A 332 16.99 -11.60 16.43
N GLN A 333 17.72 -11.87 17.50
CA GLN A 333 18.45 -13.14 17.67
C GLN A 333 17.50 -14.34 17.75
N LEU A 334 16.36 -14.17 18.41
CA LEU A 334 15.33 -15.20 18.52
C LEU A 334 14.65 -15.44 17.17
N GLU A 335 14.33 -14.40 16.41
CA GLU A 335 13.77 -14.49 15.06
C GLU A 335 14.75 -15.12 14.06
N SER A 336 16.01 -14.71 14.06
CA SER A 336 17.05 -15.33 13.21
C SER A 336 17.26 -16.80 13.55
N SER A 337 17.25 -17.16 14.84
CA SER A 337 17.29 -18.57 15.29
C SER A 337 16.05 -19.35 14.85
N LYS A 338 14.85 -18.77 14.98
CA LYS A 338 13.59 -19.36 14.49
C LYS A 338 13.60 -19.55 12.97
N SER A 339 14.08 -18.56 12.21
CA SER A 339 14.19 -18.64 10.76
C SER A 339 15.20 -19.70 10.32
N ALA A 340 16.36 -19.75 10.98
CA ALA A 340 17.35 -20.82 10.76
C ALA A 340 16.74 -22.19 11.04
N ASN A 341 16.03 -22.37 12.16
CA ASN A 341 15.32 -23.60 12.47
C ASN A 341 14.25 -23.92 11.43
N TYR A 342 13.43 -22.95 11.00
CA TYR A 342 12.42 -23.15 9.97
C TYR A 342 13.02 -23.60 8.63
N THR A 343 14.15 -23.01 8.20
CA THR A 343 14.83 -23.43 6.97
C THR A 343 15.42 -24.84 7.09
N MET A 344 15.99 -25.19 8.25
CA MET A 344 16.47 -26.54 8.53
C MET A 344 15.31 -27.55 8.56
N ASP A 345 14.19 -27.20 9.17
CA ASP A 345 12.99 -28.03 9.27
C ASP A 345 12.35 -28.25 7.90
N ARG A 346 12.30 -27.22 7.05
CA ARG A 346 11.90 -27.35 5.64
C ARG A 346 12.83 -28.30 4.88
N LYS A 347 14.15 -28.14 4.98
CA LYS A 347 15.12 -29.04 4.32
C LYS A 347 15.01 -30.48 4.83
N ALA A 348 14.71 -30.68 6.12
CA ALA A 348 14.47 -32.01 6.68
C ALA A 348 13.20 -32.65 6.09
N ARG A 349 12.10 -31.89 6.03
CA ARG A 349 10.85 -32.33 5.40
C ARG A 349 11.03 -32.69 3.93
N ASP A 350 11.72 -31.84 3.16
CA ASP A 350 11.96 -32.11 1.73
C ASP A 350 12.83 -33.36 1.51
N ARG A 351 13.83 -33.59 2.37
CA ARG A 351 14.65 -34.82 2.33
C ARG A 351 13.82 -36.06 2.67
N PHE A 352 12.90 -35.96 3.63
CA PHE A 352 12.00 -37.06 3.96
C PHE A 352 10.98 -37.34 2.84
N LYS A 353 10.41 -36.30 2.22
CA LYS A 353 9.54 -36.46 1.02
C LYS A 353 10.26 -37.18 -0.12
N LYS A 354 11.53 -36.84 -0.38
CA LYS A 354 12.35 -37.55 -1.38
C LYS A 354 12.52 -39.03 -1.03
N LEU A 355 12.76 -39.35 0.24
CA LEU A 355 12.85 -40.72 0.70
C LEU A 355 11.53 -41.48 0.50
N LEU A 356 10.39 -40.87 0.82
CA LEU A 356 9.10 -41.50 0.57
C LEU A 356 8.85 -41.71 -0.94
N ALA A 357 9.30 -40.78 -1.79
CA ALA A 357 9.23 -40.93 -3.25
C ALA A 357 10.12 -42.07 -3.78
N GLU A 358 11.26 -42.36 -3.14
CA GLU A 358 12.07 -43.55 -3.45
C GLU A 358 11.33 -44.86 -3.12
N HIS A 359 10.50 -44.84 -2.07
CA HIS A 359 9.65 -45.97 -1.67
C HIS A 359 8.22 -45.93 -2.27
N ASN A 360 8.00 -45.11 -3.29
CA ASN A 360 6.69 -44.88 -3.90
C ASN A 360 6.02 -46.18 -4.40
N ALA A 361 6.78 -47.14 -4.91
CA ALA A 361 6.24 -48.45 -5.33
C ALA A 361 5.69 -49.29 -4.17
N ARG A 362 6.17 -49.04 -2.94
CA ARG A 362 5.73 -49.75 -1.73
C ARG A 362 4.57 -49.04 -1.03
N ILE A 363 4.36 -47.75 -1.29
CA ILE A 363 3.28 -46.94 -0.73
C ILE A 363 2.05 -47.04 -1.65
N LYS A 364 0.96 -47.60 -1.14
CA LYS A 364 -0.31 -47.78 -1.87
C LYS A 364 -1.47 -47.17 -1.08
N CYS A 365 -2.65 -47.15 -1.68
CA CYS A 365 -3.85 -46.55 -1.08
C CYS A 365 -4.27 -47.18 0.26
N ASN A 366 -3.83 -48.41 0.55
CA ASN A 366 -4.18 -49.18 1.73
C ASN A 366 -2.98 -49.45 2.65
N THR A 367 -1.79 -48.92 2.33
CA THR A 367 -0.60 -49.17 3.15
C THR A 367 -0.70 -48.44 4.47
N LYS A 368 -0.43 -49.14 5.57
CA LYS A 368 -0.38 -48.54 6.89
C LYS A 368 1.03 -48.06 7.19
N TRP A 369 1.13 -47.09 8.08
CA TRP A 369 2.42 -46.57 8.55
C TRP A 369 3.29 -47.68 9.17
N GLU A 370 2.65 -48.61 9.89
CA GLU A 370 3.31 -49.76 10.53
C GLU A 370 4.06 -50.66 9.54
N ASP A 371 3.58 -50.76 8.31
CA ASP A 371 4.18 -51.62 7.27
C ASP A 371 5.48 -51.03 6.70
N LEU A 372 5.63 -49.69 6.77
CA LEU A 372 6.76 -48.96 6.21
C LEU A 372 7.75 -48.50 7.28
N TYR A 373 7.29 -48.27 8.50
CA TYR A 373 8.11 -47.81 9.62
C TYR A 373 9.39 -48.63 9.86
N PRO A 374 9.39 -49.98 9.79
CA PRO A 374 10.60 -50.78 10.00
C PRO A 374 11.72 -50.48 8.99
N VAL A 375 11.36 -50.13 7.76
CA VAL A 375 12.30 -49.78 6.68
C VAL A 375 12.81 -48.35 6.84
N LEU A 376 11.94 -47.45 7.30
CA LEU A 376 12.23 -46.01 7.45
C LEU A 376 13.08 -45.71 8.71
N LYS A 377 12.92 -46.49 9.79
CA LYS A 377 13.56 -46.23 11.09
C LYS A 377 15.10 -46.19 11.02
N SER A 378 15.71 -46.99 10.15
CA SER A 378 17.17 -47.05 10.01
C SER A 378 17.77 -45.85 9.27
N ASP A 379 16.99 -45.12 8.47
CA ASP A 379 17.52 -44.06 7.62
C ASP A 379 17.86 -42.78 8.41
N SER A 380 19.01 -42.20 8.09
CA SER A 380 19.44 -40.86 8.49
C SER A 380 18.39 -39.78 8.21
N ARG A 381 17.73 -39.82 7.05
CA ARG A 381 16.75 -38.80 6.64
C ARG A 381 15.48 -38.83 7.51
N PHE A 382 15.12 -40.00 8.03
CA PHE A 382 14.02 -40.16 8.98
C PHE A 382 14.41 -39.66 10.38
N LYS A 383 15.62 -40.00 10.86
CA LYS A 383 16.12 -39.48 12.14
C LYS A 383 16.21 -37.96 12.16
N ASP A 384 16.58 -37.36 11.03
CA ASP A 384 16.66 -35.92 10.88
C ASP A 384 15.30 -35.23 11.07
N ILE A 385 14.19 -35.81 10.64
CA ILE A 385 12.88 -35.15 10.77
C ILE A 385 12.25 -35.35 12.16
N VAL A 386 12.67 -36.37 12.91
CA VAL A 386 12.16 -36.64 14.26
C VAL A 386 12.58 -35.54 15.23
N GLY A 387 11.59 -34.91 15.89
CA GLY A 387 11.82 -33.85 16.87
C GLY A 387 11.92 -32.44 16.28
N ARG A 388 11.70 -32.27 14.97
CA ARG A 388 11.59 -30.98 14.30
C ARG A 388 10.15 -30.46 14.29
N ASN A 389 10.00 -29.14 14.13
CA ASN A 389 8.68 -28.49 14.15
C ASN A 389 7.99 -28.59 12.77
N GLY A 390 6.66 -28.72 12.76
CA GLY A 390 5.83 -28.75 11.56
C GLY A 390 5.18 -30.10 11.30
N SER A 391 4.92 -30.42 10.03
CA SER A 391 4.32 -31.68 9.60
C SER A 391 5.16 -32.86 10.08
N SER A 392 4.54 -33.77 10.82
CA SER A 392 5.19 -34.96 11.31
C SER A 392 5.54 -35.91 10.15
N PRO A 393 6.48 -36.85 10.34
CA PRO A 393 6.74 -37.88 9.35
C PRO A 393 5.50 -38.70 8.98
N LEU A 394 4.55 -38.84 9.92
CA LEU A 394 3.27 -39.50 9.68
C LEU A 394 2.38 -38.66 8.78
N ASP A 395 2.28 -37.35 9.00
CA ASP A 395 1.46 -36.47 8.17
C ASP A 395 1.94 -36.48 6.72
N LEU A 396 3.27 -36.40 6.51
CA LEU A 396 3.86 -36.44 5.17
C LEU A 396 3.63 -37.78 4.46
N PHE A 397 3.49 -38.87 5.22
CA PHE A 397 3.12 -40.17 4.67
C PHE A 397 1.65 -40.26 4.33
N LEU A 398 0.77 -39.76 5.21
CA LEU A 398 -0.66 -39.70 4.96
C LEU A 398 -0.97 -38.86 3.71
N ASP A 399 -0.30 -37.72 3.54
CA ASP A 399 -0.40 -36.89 2.32
C ASP A 399 -0.12 -37.73 1.05
N MET A 400 0.93 -38.55 1.07
CA MET A 400 1.26 -39.42 -0.07
C MET A 400 0.26 -40.55 -0.29
N VAL A 401 -0.24 -41.16 0.78
CA VAL A 401 -1.28 -42.20 0.69
C VAL A 401 -2.58 -41.61 0.15
N GLU A 402 -2.94 -40.39 0.56
CA GLU A 402 -4.09 -39.66 0.06
C GLU A 402 -3.94 -39.31 -1.42
N GLU A 403 -2.77 -38.84 -1.85
CA GLU A 403 -2.48 -38.59 -3.28
C GLU A 403 -2.70 -39.86 -4.11
N LYS A 404 -2.19 -41.01 -3.65
CA LYS A 404 -2.44 -42.31 -4.30
C LYS A 404 -3.92 -42.68 -4.27
N GLY A 405 -4.62 -42.39 -3.18
CA GLY A 405 -6.06 -42.58 -3.04
C GLY A 405 -6.86 -41.77 -4.05
N LEU A 406 -6.46 -40.52 -4.33
CA LEU A 406 -7.09 -39.66 -5.33
C LEU A 406 -6.88 -40.20 -6.75
N ILE A 407 -5.65 -40.61 -7.08
CA ILE A 407 -5.35 -41.26 -8.36
C ILE A 407 -6.22 -42.51 -8.54
N MET A 408 -6.36 -43.32 -7.49
CA MET A 408 -7.23 -44.50 -7.52
C MET A 408 -8.71 -44.15 -7.71
N LYS A 409 -9.22 -43.09 -7.07
CA LYS A 409 -10.59 -42.60 -7.30
C LYS A 409 -10.78 -42.11 -8.74
N ALA A 410 -9.79 -41.45 -9.33
CA ALA A 410 -9.84 -41.05 -10.73
C ALA A 410 -9.90 -42.28 -11.65
N HIS A 411 -9.07 -43.30 -11.39
CA HIS A 411 -9.14 -44.57 -12.10
C HIS A 411 -10.48 -45.29 -11.90
N GLN A 412 -11.09 -45.20 -10.72
CA GLN A 412 -12.43 -45.70 -10.44
C GLN A 412 -13.50 -44.99 -11.26
N SER A 413 -13.40 -43.67 -11.42
CA SER A 413 -14.30 -42.90 -12.29
C SER A 413 -14.18 -43.34 -13.75
N ILE A 414 -12.94 -43.50 -14.24
CA ILE A 414 -12.68 -43.97 -15.62
C ILE A 414 -13.23 -45.39 -15.81
N ALA A 415 -13.00 -46.28 -14.84
CA ALA A 415 -13.53 -47.64 -14.88
C ALA A 415 -15.06 -47.66 -14.87
N ASN A 416 -15.71 -46.85 -14.04
CA ASN A 416 -17.16 -46.70 -14.03
C ASN A 416 -17.69 -46.20 -15.38
N GLN A 417 -17.05 -45.18 -15.97
CA GLN A 417 -17.44 -44.66 -17.28
C GLN A 417 -17.31 -45.73 -18.38
N PHE A 418 -16.21 -46.49 -18.37
CA PHE A 418 -16.00 -47.58 -19.29
C PHE A 418 -17.04 -48.72 -19.16
N LEU A 419 -17.45 -49.03 -17.93
CA LEU A 419 -18.51 -50.01 -17.68
C LEU A 419 -19.88 -49.52 -18.18
N ILE A 420 -20.14 -48.22 -18.09
CA ILE A 420 -21.35 -47.58 -18.64
C ILE A 420 -21.33 -47.63 -20.18
N GLU A 421 -20.21 -47.26 -20.80
CA GLU A 421 -20.06 -47.26 -22.26
C GLU A 421 -20.24 -48.67 -22.87
N ARG A 422 -19.75 -49.71 -22.18
CA ARG A 422 -19.93 -51.11 -22.58
C ARG A 422 -21.26 -51.73 -22.14
N LYS A 423 -22.11 -50.99 -21.42
CA LYS A 423 -23.37 -51.49 -20.84
C LYS A 423 -23.17 -52.81 -20.09
N TYR A 424 -22.19 -52.85 -19.20
CA TYR A 424 -21.88 -54.07 -18.47
C TYR A 424 -23.05 -54.48 -17.56
N GLU A 425 -23.53 -55.70 -17.72
CA GLU A 425 -24.56 -56.31 -16.88
C GLU A 425 -23.88 -56.94 -15.66
N TRP A 426 -24.21 -56.45 -14.46
CA TRP A 426 -23.65 -56.96 -13.22
C TRP A 426 -24.35 -58.26 -12.83
N ASN A 427 -23.58 -59.30 -12.52
CA ASN A 427 -24.18 -60.55 -12.05
C ASN A 427 -24.58 -60.45 -10.58
N VAL A 428 -25.40 -61.40 -10.13
CA VAL A 428 -25.89 -61.46 -8.73
C VAL A 428 -24.78 -61.90 -7.78
N GLU A 429 -23.73 -62.56 -8.30
CA GLU A 429 -22.62 -63.09 -7.52
C GLU A 429 -21.35 -62.23 -7.64
N PRO A 430 -20.84 -61.67 -6.53
CA PRO A 430 -19.73 -60.72 -6.55
C PRO A 430 -18.36 -61.35 -6.89
N GLU A 431 -18.22 -62.68 -6.87
CA GLU A 431 -16.95 -63.36 -7.21
C GLU A 431 -16.78 -63.52 -8.74
N VAL A 432 -17.87 -63.77 -9.47
CA VAL A 432 -17.85 -63.88 -10.94
C VAL A 432 -17.55 -62.52 -11.58
N ASP A 433 -18.13 -61.46 -11.01
CA ASP A 433 -17.86 -60.09 -11.45
C ASP A 433 -16.39 -59.69 -11.24
N LYS A 434 -15.68 -60.21 -10.22
CA LYS A 434 -14.27 -59.86 -10.00
C LYS A 434 -13.38 -60.30 -11.15
N ASP A 435 -13.54 -61.55 -11.60
CA ASP A 435 -12.71 -62.12 -12.65
C ASP A 435 -13.05 -61.51 -14.01
N GLU A 436 -14.33 -61.31 -14.31
CA GLU A 436 -14.79 -60.64 -15.52
C GLU A 436 -14.35 -59.17 -15.57
N LEU A 437 -14.50 -58.41 -14.49
CA LEU A 437 -14.02 -57.03 -14.41
C LEU A 437 -12.49 -56.97 -14.53
N SER A 438 -11.75 -57.90 -13.94
CA SER A 438 -10.29 -57.92 -14.06
C SER A 438 -9.82 -58.08 -15.52
N THR A 439 -10.51 -58.92 -16.31
CA THR A 439 -10.22 -59.14 -17.73
C THR A 439 -10.66 -57.95 -18.59
N LEU A 440 -11.83 -57.37 -18.31
CA LEU A 440 -12.34 -56.19 -19.01
C LEU A 440 -11.46 -54.96 -18.78
N LEU A 441 -10.99 -54.73 -17.55
CA LEU A 441 -10.11 -53.61 -17.23
C LEU A 441 -8.71 -53.77 -17.86
N LYS A 442 -8.27 -54.99 -18.19
CA LYS A 442 -7.02 -55.22 -18.96
C LYS A 442 -7.13 -54.77 -20.41
N SER A 443 -8.34 -54.73 -20.97
CA SER A 443 -8.56 -54.30 -22.35
C SER A 443 -8.46 -52.78 -22.57
N HIS A 444 -8.44 -51.98 -21.49
CA HIS A 444 -8.39 -50.52 -21.58
C HIS A 444 -6.94 -49.99 -21.46
N PRO A 445 -6.46 -49.14 -22.38
CA PRO A 445 -5.06 -48.72 -22.45
C PRO A 445 -4.56 -48.01 -21.18
N GLN A 446 -5.38 -47.14 -20.58
CA GLN A 446 -5.01 -46.39 -19.36
C GLN A 446 -5.05 -47.23 -18.07
N LEU A 447 -5.82 -48.32 -18.06
CA LEU A 447 -5.95 -49.22 -16.91
C LEU A 447 -5.01 -50.43 -17.03
N SER A 448 -4.40 -50.64 -18.20
CA SER A 448 -3.34 -51.63 -18.41
C SER A 448 -2.02 -51.23 -17.72
N MET A 449 -1.77 -49.92 -17.59
CA MET A 449 -0.57 -49.36 -16.95
C MET A 449 -0.56 -49.47 -15.43
N LEU A 450 -1.66 -49.98 -14.83
CA LEU A 450 -1.79 -50.16 -13.39
C LEU A 450 -1.33 -51.55 -12.96
N ASP A 451 -0.59 -51.62 -11.86
CA ASP A 451 -0.18 -52.85 -11.20
C ASP A 451 -1.38 -53.80 -10.98
N ASP A 452 -1.16 -55.11 -11.09
CA ASP A 452 -2.21 -56.11 -10.89
C ASP A 452 -2.85 -56.06 -9.49
N ILE A 453 -2.08 -55.64 -8.48
CA ILE A 453 -2.57 -55.44 -7.10
C ILE A 453 -3.49 -54.22 -7.04
N ASP A 454 -3.14 -53.13 -7.72
CA ASP A 454 -3.94 -51.91 -7.75
C ASP A 454 -5.24 -52.14 -8.53
N ARG A 455 -5.20 -52.99 -9.56
CA ARG A 455 -6.38 -53.48 -10.28
C ARG A 455 -7.31 -54.30 -9.37
N SER A 456 -6.77 -55.20 -8.53
CA SER A 456 -7.62 -55.93 -7.58
C SER A 456 -8.30 -55.01 -6.56
N ILE A 457 -7.58 -54.00 -6.06
CA ILE A 457 -8.13 -53.00 -5.13
C ILE A 457 -9.21 -52.17 -5.82
N LEU A 458 -8.99 -51.79 -7.09
CA LEU A 458 -9.97 -51.07 -7.90
C LEU A 458 -11.24 -51.88 -8.10
N VAL A 459 -11.12 -53.16 -8.47
CA VAL A 459 -12.25 -54.07 -8.67
C VAL A 459 -13.03 -54.25 -7.36
N SER A 460 -12.35 -54.49 -6.23
CA SER A 460 -13.01 -54.57 -4.92
C SER A 460 -13.78 -53.29 -4.59
N LYS A 461 -13.19 -52.10 -4.83
CA LYS A 461 -13.87 -50.82 -4.62
C LYS A 461 -15.06 -50.59 -5.54
N LEU A 462 -15.02 -51.07 -6.78
CA LEU A 462 -16.14 -50.96 -7.72
C LEU A 462 -17.33 -51.82 -7.26
N ILE A 463 -17.06 -53.03 -6.77
CA ILE A 463 -18.09 -53.92 -6.20
C ILE A 463 -18.67 -53.31 -4.92
N GLU A 464 -17.83 -52.76 -4.04
CA GLU A 464 -18.28 -52.07 -2.83
C GLU A 464 -19.14 -50.84 -3.15
N ASP A 465 -18.73 -49.99 -4.10
CA ASP A 465 -19.49 -48.81 -4.54
C ASP A 465 -20.84 -49.22 -5.15
N ARG A 466 -20.87 -50.32 -5.91
CA ARG A 466 -22.11 -50.89 -6.45
C ARG A 466 -23.02 -51.39 -5.34
N ALA A 467 -22.49 -52.14 -4.37
CA ALA A 467 -23.25 -52.64 -3.23
C ALA A 467 -23.82 -51.50 -2.39
N GLN A 468 -23.04 -50.44 -2.16
CA GLN A 468 -23.49 -49.22 -1.49
C GLN A 468 -24.60 -48.51 -2.26
N LYS A 469 -24.48 -48.36 -3.59
CA LYS A 469 -25.54 -47.77 -4.43
C LYS A 469 -26.83 -48.58 -4.41
N VAL A 470 -26.74 -49.91 -4.49
CA VAL A 470 -27.92 -50.79 -4.36
C VAL A 470 -28.55 -50.66 -2.98
N GLN A 471 -27.74 -50.58 -1.92
CA GLN A 471 -28.25 -50.40 -0.56
C GLN A 471 -28.93 -49.04 -0.37
N GLN A 472 -28.36 -47.97 -0.92
CA GLN A 472 -28.96 -46.62 -0.90
C GLN A 472 -30.27 -46.59 -1.68
N GLN A 473 -30.33 -47.23 -2.85
CA GLN A 473 -31.58 -47.36 -3.62
C GLN A 473 -32.66 -48.08 -2.81
N LYS A 474 -32.32 -49.22 -2.19
CA LYS A 474 -33.24 -49.94 -1.29
C LYS A 474 -33.69 -49.09 -0.10
N GLU A 475 -32.80 -48.31 0.50
CA GLU A 475 -33.17 -47.41 1.61
C GLU A 475 -34.09 -46.28 1.15
N ILE A 476 -33.84 -45.67 -0.02
CA ILE A 476 -34.71 -44.65 -0.60
C ILE A 476 -36.08 -45.23 -0.91
N GLU A 477 -36.13 -46.42 -1.51
CA GLU A 477 -37.38 -47.15 -1.77
C GLU A 477 -38.13 -47.44 -0.47
N GLN A 478 -37.44 -47.89 0.58
CA GLN A 478 -38.03 -48.11 1.90
C GLN A 478 -38.56 -46.82 2.52
N ARG A 479 -37.80 -45.71 2.47
CA ARG A 479 -38.24 -44.40 2.97
C ARG A 479 -39.46 -43.90 2.19
N LEU A 480 -39.49 -44.08 0.87
CA LEU A 480 -40.63 -43.72 0.04
C LEU A 480 -41.85 -44.58 0.37
N LEU A 481 -41.66 -45.89 0.56
CA LEU A 481 -42.71 -46.80 1.02
C LEU A 481 -43.24 -46.34 2.38
N GLU A 482 -42.39 -46.03 3.36
CA GLU A 482 -42.82 -45.51 4.66
C GLU A 482 -43.60 -44.21 4.55
N GLN A 483 -43.20 -43.27 3.68
CA GLN A 483 -43.97 -42.06 3.41
C GLN A 483 -45.34 -42.38 2.84
N ARG A 484 -45.43 -43.28 1.84
CA ARG A 484 -46.71 -43.76 1.27
C ARG A 484 -47.58 -44.42 2.34
N ARG A 485 -46.99 -45.22 3.23
CA ARG A 485 -47.68 -45.82 4.38
C ARG A 485 -48.22 -44.74 5.32
N ARG A 486 -47.45 -43.70 5.63
CA ARG A 486 -47.90 -42.56 6.48
C ARG A 486 -49.05 -41.79 5.82
N PHE A 487 -48.95 -41.44 4.54
CA PHE A 487 -50.03 -40.77 3.82
C PHE A 487 -51.31 -41.62 3.79
N PHE A 488 -51.18 -42.93 3.60
CA PHE A 488 -52.30 -43.87 3.69
C PHE A 488 -52.93 -43.90 5.09
N THR A 489 -52.12 -43.95 6.16
CA THR A 489 -52.66 -43.89 7.54
C THR A 489 -53.37 -42.57 7.86
N LEU A 490 -52.87 -41.45 7.33
CA LEU A 490 -53.52 -40.15 7.46
C LEU A 490 -54.84 -40.09 6.68
N LEU A 491 -54.90 -40.70 5.48
CA LEU A 491 -56.14 -40.87 4.73
C LEU A 491 -57.16 -41.67 5.55
N LEU A 492 -56.75 -42.79 6.15
CA LEU A 492 -57.63 -43.59 7.01
C LEU A 492 -58.17 -42.77 8.18
N HIS A 493 -57.34 -41.96 8.84
CA HIS A 493 -57.76 -41.07 9.92
C HIS A 493 -58.67 -39.93 9.46
N ARG A 494 -58.50 -39.45 8.22
CA ARG A 494 -59.36 -38.41 7.61
C ARG A 494 -60.73 -38.96 7.21
N VAL A 495 -60.75 -40.15 6.61
CA VAL A 495 -61.97 -40.77 6.06
C VAL A 495 -62.80 -41.45 7.16
N PHE A 496 -62.14 -42.13 8.10
CA PHE A 496 -62.77 -42.79 9.25
C PHE A 496 -62.45 -42.00 10.53
N SER A 497 -63.29 -40.99 10.77
CA SER A 497 -63.29 -40.14 11.98
C SER A 497 -64.62 -40.34 12.74
N GLU A 498 -64.87 -39.57 13.81
CA GLU A 498 -66.12 -39.67 14.59
C GLU A 498 -67.42 -39.60 13.75
N SER A 499 -67.35 -39.01 12.55
CA SER A 499 -68.46 -38.92 11.59
C SER A 499 -68.73 -40.18 10.75
N ARG A 500 -67.76 -41.11 10.62
CA ARG A 500 -67.91 -42.40 9.91
C ARG A 500 -67.18 -43.51 10.67
N PRO A 501 -67.91 -44.44 11.33
CA PRO A 501 -67.28 -45.53 12.07
C PRO A 501 -66.49 -46.45 11.13
N LYS A 502 -65.38 -46.98 11.64
CA LYS A 502 -64.52 -47.92 10.89
C LYS A 502 -65.34 -49.17 10.51
N PRO A 503 -65.42 -49.54 9.22
CA PRO A 503 -66.09 -50.78 8.79
C PRO A 503 -65.30 -52.02 9.24
N ALA A 504 -66.00 -53.14 9.43
CA ALA A 504 -65.44 -54.35 10.05
C ALA A 504 -64.43 -55.07 9.15
N THR A 505 -64.54 -54.90 7.83
CA THR A 505 -63.67 -55.57 6.86
C THR A 505 -63.06 -54.57 5.88
N PHE A 506 -61.79 -54.77 5.51
CA PHE A 506 -61.10 -53.94 4.51
C PHE A 506 -61.82 -53.92 3.15
N GLU A 507 -62.55 -54.98 2.83
CA GLU A 507 -63.30 -55.13 1.58
C GLU A 507 -64.50 -54.16 1.48
N GLU A 508 -65.08 -53.76 2.62
CA GLU A 508 -66.16 -52.76 2.68
C GLU A 508 -65.62 -51.32 2.63
N ALA A 509 -64.38 -51.11 3.09
CA ALA A 509 -63.68 -49.83 3.02
C ALA A 509 -63.11 -49.53 1.62
N ARG A 510 -62.81 -50.58 0.85
CA ARG A 510 -62.20 -50.50 -0.49
C ARG A 510 -62.93 -49.58 -1.47
N PRO A 511 -64.27 -49.67 -1.68
CA PRO A 511 -64.97 -48.79 -2.62
C PRO A 511 -64.99 -47.32 -2.19
N ILE A 512 -64.87 -47.05 -0.88
CA ILE A 512 -64.86 -45.68 -0.34
C ILE A 512 -63.47 -45.05 -0.50
N LEU A 513 -62.42 -45.86 -0.41
CA LEU A 513 -61.03 -45.39 -0.45
C LEU A 513 -60.43 -45.36 -1.87
N GLN A 514 -61.00 -46.09 -2.84
CA GLN A 514 -60.46 -46.28 -4.19
C GLN A 514 -60.35 -44.99 -5.03
N ASP A 515 -61.16 -43.99 -4.70
CA ASP A 515 -61.17 -42.70 -5.39
C ASP A 515 -60.05 -41.75 -4.93
N TYR A 516 -59.39 -42.06 -3.80
CA TYR A 516 -58.32 -41.23 -3.25
C TYR A 516 -56.95 -41.57 -3.86
N PRO A 517 -56.14 -40.56 -4.22
CA PRO A 517 -54.82 -40.78 -4.81
C PRO A 517 -53.88 -41.53 -3.85
N GLU A 518 -54.00 -41.30 -2.55
CA GLU A 518 -53.17 -41.94 -1.53
C GLU A 518 -53.46 -43.45 -1.38
N PHE A 519 -54.65 -43.92 -1.79
CA PHE A 519 -54.97 -45.35 -1.90
C PHE A 519 -54.36 -45.96 -3.16
N ARG A 520 -54.28 -45.21 -4.26
CA ARG A 520 -53.70 -45.66 -5.54
C ARG A 520 -52.17 -45.74 -5.50
N ASP A 521 -51.53 -44.85 -4.76
CA ASP A 521 -50.05 -44.73 -4.69
C ASP A 521 -49.35 -45.87 -3.92
N LEU A 522 -50.01 -46.49 -2.94
CA LEU A 522 -49.47 -47.65 -2.21
C LEU A 522 -49.84 -48.94 -2.93
N THR A 523 -49.07 -49.43 -3.90
CA THR A 523 -49.47 -50.54 -4.80
C THR A 523 -49.77 -51.88 -4.12
N ASP A 524 -49.16 -52.16 -2.96
CA ASP A 524 -49.27 -53.46 -2.29
C ASP A 524 -50.54 -53.60 -1.46
N GLU A 525 -51.48 -54.45 -1.91
CA GLU A 525 -52.76 -54.68 -1.24
C GLU A 525 -52.62 -55.32 0.15
N ASP A 526 -51.60 -56.13 0.36
CA ASP A 526 -51.31 -56.75 1.66
C ASP A 526 -50.80 -55.74 2.69
N GLU A 527 -50.06 -54.72 2.25
CA GLU A 527 -49.65 -53.61 3.12
C GLU A 527 -50.83 -52.71 3.47
N ARG A 528 -51.70 -52.41 2.49
CA ARG A 528 -52.95 -51.68 2.72
C ARG A 528 -53.84 -52.38 3.76
N ARG A 529 -53.99 -53.71 3.63
CA ARG A 529 -54.76 -54.55 4.57
C ARG A 529 -54.17 -54.52 5.98
N LYS A 530 -52.85 -54.69 6.12
CA LYS A 530 -52.16 -54.63 7.41
C LYS A 530 -52.29 -53.27 8.08
N LEU A 531 -52.11 -52.18 7.33
CA LEU A 531 -52.26 -50.82 7.86
C LEU A 531 -53.70 -50.52 8.28
N PHE A 532 -54.71 -51.01 7.54
CA PHE A 532 -56.11 -50.87 7.91
C PHE A 532 -56.50 -51.70 9.14
N GLN A 533 -55.92 -52.90 9.31
CA GLN A 533 -56.12 -53.72 10.51
C GLN A 533 -55.52 -53.05 11.75
N VAL A 534 -54.30 -52.50 11.64
CA VAL A 534 -53.60 -51.79 12.72
C VAL A 534 -54.22 -50.43 13.04
N PHE A 535 -54.96 -49.83 12.10
CA PHE A 535 -55.60 -48.52 12.28
C PHE A 535 -56.73 -48.54 13.33
N GLU A 536 -56.61 -47.76 14.41
CA GLU A 536 -57.65 -47.56 15.42
C GLU A 536 -58.18 -46.11 15.36
N PRO A 537 -59.48 -45.88 15.17
CA PRO A 537 -60.04 -44.54 14.89
C PRO A 537 -60.01 -43.57 16.09
N THR A 538 -59.72 -44.04 17.31
CA THR A 538 -59.71 -43.22 18.54
C THR A 538 -58.33 -42.70 18.94
N LYS A 539 -57.25 -43.08 18.25
CA LYS A 539 -55.91 -42.49 18.45
C LYS A 539 -55.71 -41.34 17.47
N ALA A 540 -56.08 -40.14 17.90
CA ALA A 540 -55.63 -38.90 17.27
C ALA A 540 -54.10 -38.93 17.08
N PRO A 541 -53.54 -38.34 16.00
CA PRO A 541 -52.11 -38.31 15.80
C PRO A 541 -51.45 -37.58 16.97
N VAL A 542 -50.60 -38.30 17.72
CA VAL A 542 -49.72 -37.70 18.72
C VAL A 542 -48.83 -36.71 17.98
N GLN A 543 -49.07 -35.42 18.19
CA GLN A 543 -48.11 -34.38 17.83
C GLN A 543 -46.82 -34.64 18.62
N PRO A 544 -45.62 -34.45 18.03
CA PRO A 544 -44.39 -34.57 18.78
C PRO A 544 -44.42 -33.57 19.94
N SER A 545 -44.38 -34.10 21.16
CA SER A 545 -44.30 -33.32 22.39
C SER A 545 -42.94 -32.64 22.47
N ASN A 546 -42.95 -31.31 22.39
CA ASN A 546 -41.85 -30.49 22.88
C ASN A 546 -41.73 -30.68 24.40
N PRO A 547 -40.56 -31.07 24.96
CA PRO A 547 -40.33 -30.96 26.38
C PRO A 547 -40.00 -29.52 26.75
N SER A 548 -40.59 -29.07 27.86
CA SER A 548 -40.39 -27.76 28.47
C SER A 548 -38.98 -27.62 29.05
N SER A 549 -38.29 -26.55 28.64
CA SER A 549 -37.45 -25.63 29.44
C SER A 549 -36.39 -26.20 30.41
N ALA A 550 -35.11 -26.04 30.05
CA ALA A 550 -34.09 -25.36 30.87
C ALA A 550 -32.80 -25.10 30.07
N ASP A 551 -32.22 -23.92 30.29
CA ASP A 551 -30.85 -23.46 30.02
C ASP A 551 -30.36 -23.09 28.58
N LEU A 552 -30.34 -21.76 28.39
CA LEU A 552 -29.22 -20.90 27.96
C LEU A 552 -28.59 -21.00 26.56
N LEU A 553 -28.51 -19.79 25.95
CA LEU A 553 -27.67 -19.27 24.85
C LEU A 553 -28.29 -19.25 23.43
N PRO A 554 -27.80 -18.40 22.51
CA PRO A 554 -27.95 -16.95 22.49
C PRO A 554 -28.59 -16.47 21.17
N THR A 555 -28.88 -15.18 21.10
CA THR A 555 -29.47 -14.48 19.96
C THR A 555 -28.62 -14.55 18.68
N SER A 556 -29.21 -14.93 17.54
CA SER A 556 -28.75 -14.43 16.24
C SER A 556 -29.91 -14.36 15.23
N LYS A 557 -30.08 -13.17 14.67
CA LYS A 557 -31.10 -12.73 13.72
C LYS A 557 -30.96 -13.47 12.38
N ILE A 558 -32.05 -14.01 11.83
CA ILE A 558 -32.15 -14.38 10.41
C ILE A 558 -33.07 -13.35 9.73
N PRO A 559 -32.65 -12.75 8.60
CA PRO A 559 -33.41 -11.71 7.91
C PRO A 559 -34.53 -12.29 7.03
N ARG A 560 -35.51 -11.43 6.77
CA ARG A 560 -36.69 -11.68 5.92
C ARG A 560 -36.29 -11.86 4.44
N LYS A 561 -37.10 -12.71 3.77
CA LYS A 561 -37.32 -12.81 2.30
C LYS A 561 -36.14 -13.28 1.44
N ARG A 562 -36.22 -14.52 0.97
CA ARG A 562 -35.74 -14.92 -0.36
C ARG A 562 -36.91 -15.51 -1.15
N ALA A 563 -37.07 -15.02 -2.38
CA ALA A 563 -38.04 -15.50 -3.34
C ALA A 563 -37.66 -16.90 -3.83
N LEU A 564 -38.66 -17.74 -4.06
CA LEU A 564 -38.54 -19.03 -4.73
C LEU A 564 -38.15 -18.79 -6.19
N THR A 565 -36.99 -19.30 -6.60
CA THR A 565 -36.66 -19.53 -8.01
C THR A 565 -37.22 -20.90 -8.43
N PRO A 566 -37.78 -21.05 -9.64
CA PRO A 566 -38.24 -22.35 -10.14
C PRO A 566 -37.04 -23.26 -10.42
N VAL A 567 -37.16 -24.51 -10.02
CA VAL A 567 -36.26 -25.60 -10.42
C VAL A 567 -36.62 -25.97 -11.85
N GLU A 568 -35.73 -25.68 -12.80
CA GLU A 568 -35.76 -26.30 -14.13
C GLU A 568 -35.25 -27.75 -13.99
N LEU A 569 -36.08 -28.69 -14.45
CA LEU A 569 -35.73 -30.09 -14.61
C LEU A 569 -35.12 -30.24 -16.00
N ASP A 570 -33.80 -30.46 -16.06
CA ASP A 570 -33.16 -30.93 -17.28
C ASP A 570 -33.60 -32.38 -17.57
N TYR A 571 -34.12 -32.57 -18.78
CA TYR A 571 -34.27 -33.87 -19.44
C TYR A 571 -33.10 -34.11 -20.39
#